data_AF-A0A963QRX1-F1
#
_entry.id   AF-A0A963QRX1-F1
#
_cell.length_a   1.000
_cell.length_b   1.000
_cell.length_c   1.000
_cell.angle_alpha   90.00
_cell.angle_beta   90.00
_cell.angle_gamma   90.00
#
_symmetry.space_group_name_H-M   'P 1'
#
loop_
_entity.id
_entity.type
_entity.pdbx_description
1 polymer ?
#
loop_
_entity_poly.entity_id
_entity_poly.type
_entity_poly.pdbx_seq_one_letter_code
_entity_poly.pdbx_strand_id
1 'polypeptide(L)'
;MVKKKLLASIKPVNTIYVRKAMVSGQGLSRGRLHFGNRHIPCVLGRSGIVTGKKEGDGATPRGEYEILGCFYRQDRIGRPVTRLAMSRIQKDDGWCDQPDHGQYNRQVKLPFAGRHERLWRDDRLYDTVLILDY
;
A
#
# COMPACT_ATOMS: atom_id res chain seq x y z
N MET A 1 32.07 1.71 -4.92
CA MET A 1 31.90 2.37 -6.24
C MET A 1 30.90 1.69 -7.19
N VAL A 2 30.49 0.43 -6.96
CA VAL A 2 29.64 -0.34 -7.90
C VAL A 2 28.12 -0.06 -7.79
N LYS A 3 27.58 0.25 -6.60
CA LYS A 3 26.13 0.48 -6.40
C LYS A 3 25.57 1.76 -7.07
N LYS A 4 26.39 2.81 -7.23
CA LYS A 4 25.95 4.08 -7.86
C LYS A 4 25.70 3.93 -9.37
N LYS A 5 26.45 3.06 -10.05
CA LYS A 5 26.31 2.83 -11.51
C LYS A 5 25.04 2.05 -11.87
N LEU A 6 24.56 1.16 -11.00
CA LEU A 6 23.38 0.32 -11.27
C LEU A 6 22.07 1.12 -11.29
N LEU A 7 21.99 2.21 -10.49
CA LEU A 7 20.81 3.07 -10.40
C LEU A 7 20.59 3.92 -11.66
N ALA A 8 21.66 4.24 -12.40
CA ALA A 8 21.60 5.09 -13.59
C ALA A 8 20.90 4.42 -14.79
N SER A 9 20.68 3.10 -14.74
CA SER A 9 20.07 2.33 -15.85
C SER A 9 18.58 2.01 -15.65
N ILE A 10 18.01 2.28 -14.46
CA ILE A 10 16.59 2.00 -14.20
C ILE A 10 15.79 3.26 -14.55
N LYS A 11 14.99 3.21 -15.61
CA LYS A 11 14.01 4.28 -15.88
C LYS A 11 13.05 4.35 -14.69
N PRO A 12 12.95 5.48 -13.98
CA PRO A 12 12.06 5.59 -12.84
C PRO A 12 10.61 5.47 -13.34
N VAL A 13 9.84 4.61 -12.70
CA VAL A 13 8.39 4.58 -12.84
C VAL A 13 7.84 5.51 -11.78
N ASN A 14 7.05 6.51 -12.21
CA ASN A 14 6.47 7.54 -11.35
C ASN A 14 4.98 7.34 -11.08
N THR A 15 4.33 6.40 -11.77
CA THR A 15 2.89 6.15 -11.63
C THR A 15 2.59 4.67 -11.52
N ILE A 16 1.70 4.34 -10.58
CA ILE A 16 1.07 3.03 -10.45
C ILE A 16 -0.37 3.17 -10.92
N TYR A 17 -0.80 2.30 -11.83
CA TYR A 17 -2.20 2.26 -12.28
C TYR A 17 -2.88 1.02 -11.73
N VAL A 18 -4.02 1.18 -11.07
CA VAL A 18 -4.86 0.07 -10.61
C VAL A 18 -6.17 0.08 -11.39
N ARG A 19 -6.53 -1.07 -12.00
CA ARG A 19 -7.79 -1.22 -12.73
C ARG A 19 -8.47 -2.55 -12.44
N LYS A 20 -9.78 -2.61 -12.64
CA LYS A 20 -10.54 -3.87 -12.62
C LYS A 20 -10.01 -4.82 -13.70
N ALA A 21 -9.91 -6.10 -13.37
CA ALA A 21 -9.58 -7.13 -14.35
C ALA A 21 -10.77 -7.33 -15.32
N MET A 22 -10.51 -7.22 -16.62
CA MET A 22 -11.50 -7.43 -17.68
C MET A 22 -11.51 -8.91 -18.07
N VAL A 23 -12.03 -9.76 -17.20
CA VAL A 23 -12.24 -11.20 -17.49
C VAL A 23 -13.72 -11.51 -17.27
N SER A 24 -14.37 -12.05 -18.29
CA SER A 24 -15.78 -12.45 -18.21
C SER A 24 -16.00 -13.43 -17.05
N GLY A 25 -17.06 -13.22 -16.28
CA GLY A 25 -17.41 -14.07 -15.13
C GLY A 25 -16.57 -13.87 -13.85
N GLN A 26 -15.63 -12.92 -13.81
CA GLN A 26 -14.89 -12.64 -12.58
C GLN A 26 -15.54 -11.55 -11.70
N GLY A 27 -15.50 -11.78 -10.37
CA GLY A 27 -16.06 -10.87 -9.36
C GLY A 27 -15.37 -9.50 -9.29
N LEU A 28 -16.04 -8.54 -8.66
CA LEU A 28 -15.61 -7.13 -8.58
C LEU A 28 -14.26 -6.90 -7.88
N SER A 29 -13.83 -7.86 -7.04
CA SER A 29 -12.61 -7.77 -6.23
C SER A 29 -11.32 -8.12 -7.00
N ARG A 30 -11.38 -8.47 -8.29
CA ARG A 30 -10.17 -8.83 -9.06
C ARG A 30 -9.69 -7.63 -9.87
N GLY A 31 -8.44 -7.25 -9.64
CA GLY A 31 -7.80 -6.11 -10.27
C GLY A 31 -6.43 -6.45 -10.86
N ARG A 32 -5.86 -5.45 -11.54
CA ARG A 32 -4.51 -5.48 -12.07
C ARG A 32 -3.82 -4.15 -11.77
N LEU A 33 -2.65 -4.25 -11.17
CA LEU A 33 -1.72 -3.16 -10.91
C LEU A 33 -0.69 -3.11 -12.05
N HIS A 34 -0.48 -1.95 -12.66
CA HIS A 34 0.65 -1.71 -13.56
C HIS A 34 1.66 -0.79 -12.92
N PHE A 35 2.92 -1.18 -13.06
CA PHE A 35 4.08 -0.44 -12.61
C PHE A 35 5.15 -0.55 -13.71
N GLY A 36 5.25 0.48 -14.55
CA GLY A 36 6.03 0.42 -15.78
C GLY A 36 5.52 -0.68 -16.70
N ASN A 37 6.40 -1.59 -17.11
CA ASN A 37 6.05 -2.77 -17.92
C ASN A 37 5.57 -3.97 -17.09
N ARG A 38 5.53 -3.86 -15.76
CA ARG A 38 5.08 -4.95 -14.87
C ARG A 38 3.59 -4.88 -14.65
N HIS A 39 2.98 -6.05 -14.68
CA HIS A 39 1.55 -6.23 -14.55
C HIS A 39 1.30 -7.27 -13.46
N ILE A 40 0.75 -6.85 -12.33
CA ILE A 40 0.65 -7.67 -11.12
C ILE A 40 -0.85 -7.85 -10.79
N PRO A 41 -1.33 -9.08 -10.58
CA PRO A 41 -2.67 -9.30 -10.04
C PRO A 41 -2.83 -8.61 -8.69
N CYS A 42 -3.95 -7.93 -8.47
CA CYS A 42 -4.25 -7.33 -7.17
C CYS A 42 -5.70 -7.58 -6.78
N VAL A 43 -5.99 -7.33 -5.51
CA VAL A 43 -7.34 -7.40 -4.95
C VAL A 43 -7.88 -5.98 -4.83
N LEU A 44 -9.10 -5.80 -5.30
CA LEU A 44 -9.92 -4.60 -5.10
C LEU A 44 -10.91 -4.86 -3.98
N GLY A 45 -11.47 -3.78 -3.43
CA GLY A 45 -12.60 -3.87 -2.52
C GLY A 45 -13.71 -4.76 -3.09
N ARG A 46 -14.39 -5.51 -2.23
CA ARG A 46 -15.52 -6.39 -2.61
C ARG A 46 -16.62 -5.65 -3.39
N SER A 47 -16.78 -4.35 -3.14
CA SER A 47 -17.75 -3.47 -3.82
C SER A 47 -17.20 -2.82 -5.10
N GLY A 48 -15.98 -3.18 -5.52
CA GLY A 48 -15.34 -2.65 -6.73
C GLY A 48 -14.74 -1.25 -6.54
N ILE A 49 -14.53 -0.55 -7.66
CA ILE A 49 -13.96 0.81 -7.72
C ILE A 49 -15.09 1.83 -7.78
N VAL A 50 -15.12 2.81 -6.87
CA VAL A 50 -16.23 3.79 -6.75
C VAL A 50 -15.72 5.22 -6.52
N THR A 51 -16.48 6.24 -6.93
CA THR A 51 -16.13 7.67 -6.72
C THR A 51 -16.58 8.21 -5.36
N GLY A 52 -17.64 7.65 -4.75
CA GLY A 52 -18.20 8.11 -3.47
C GLY A 52 -17.91 7.15 -2.31
N LYS A 53 -16.65 6.74 -2.16
CA LYS A 53 -16.26 5.76 -1.14
C LYS A 53 -16.57 6.28 0.26
N LYS A 54 -17.09 5.40 1.11
CA LYS A 54 -17.31 5.60 2.55
C LYS A 54 -16.54 4.58 3.36
N GLU A 55 -16.25 4.90 4.61
CA GLU A 55 -15.64 3.94 5.54
C GLU A 55 -16.54 2.71 5.69
N GLY A 56 -15.95 1.50 5.66
CA GLY A 56 -16.70 0.24 5.78
C GLY A 56 -17.45 -0.27 4.54
N ASP A 57 -17.59 0.52 3.48
CA ASP A 57 -18.33 0.13 2.25
C ASP A 57 -17.68 -1.01 1.45
N GLY A 58 -16.44 -1.35 1.78
CA GLY A 58 -15.66 -2.39 1.10
C GLY A 58 -15.31 -2.04 -0.34
N ALA A 59 -15.29 -0.77 -0.73
CA ALA A 59 -14.90 -0.31 -2.06
C ALA A 59 -13.43 0.17 -2.10
N THR A 60 -12.85 0.14 -3.29
CA THR A 60 -11.60 0.86 -3.62
C THR A 60 -11.98 2.23 -4.15
N PRO A 61 -11.41 3.33 -3.63
CA PRO A 61 -11.76 4.65 -4.11
C PRO A 61 -11.16 4.90 -5.50
N ARG A 62 -11.94 5.51 -6.38
CA ARG A 62 -11.50 5.99 -7.69
C ARG A 62 -10.93 7.38 -7.53
N GLY A 63 -9.68 7.55 -7.93
CA GLY A 63 -9.02 8.85 -7.93
C GLY A 63 -7.57 8.74 -8.36
N GLU A 64 -6.90 9.88 -8.32
CA GLU A 64 -5.44 10.00 -8.39
C GLU A 64 -4.97 10.36 -6.99
N TYR A 65 -3.94 9.67 -6.51
CA TYR A 65 -3.42 9.79 -5.15
C TYR A 65 -1.90 9.90 -5.18
N GLU A 66 -1.35 10.76 -4.33
CA GLU A 66 0.07 10.85 -4.09
C GLU A 66 0.53 9.73 -3.15
N ILE A 67 1.71 9.16 -3.45
CA ILE A 67 2.36 8.22 -2.54
C ILE A 67 3.26 9.03 -1.60
N LEU A 68 2.81 9.19 -0.36
CA LEU A 68 3.49 9.99 0.66
C LEU A 68 4.76 9.32 1.20
N GLY A 69 4.80 7.99 1.14
CA GLY A 69 5.92 7.20 1.65
C GLY A 69 5.59 5.72 1.66
N CYS A 70 6.52 4.93 2.19
CA CYS A 70 6.35 3.49 2.28
C CYS A 70 6.94 2.90 3.54
N PHE A 71 6.35 1.80 3.97
CA PHE A 71 6.91 0.91 4.96
C PHE A 71 7.40 -0.39 4.32
N TYR A 72 8.39 -1.05 4.93
CA TYR A 72 8.85 -2.37 4.51
C TYR A 72 9.30 -3.26 5.67
N ARG A 73 9.16 -4.58 5.49
CA ARG A 73 9.68 -5.62 6.38
C ARG A 73 11.11 -6.00 6.03
N GLN A 74 12.07 -5.40 6.73
CA GLN A 74 13.49 -5.65 6.47
C GLN A 74 13.89 -7.12 6.68
N ASP A 75 13.22 -7.82 7.60
CA ASP A 75 13.44 -9.24 7.87
C ASP A 75 12.96 -10.15 6.72
N ARG A 76 12.16 -9.62 5.79
CA ARG A 76 11.59 -10.40 4.67
C ARG A 76 12.09 -9.98 3.31
N ILE A 77 12.37 -8.69 3.13
CA ILE A 77 12.84 -8.12 1.87
C ILE A 77 13.99 -7.14 2.11
N GLY A 78 14.91 -7.05 1.15
CA GLY A 78 15.90 -5.98 1.13
C GLY A 78 15.23 -4.61 0.96
N ARG A 79 15.87 -3.53 1.43
CA ARG A 79 15.36 -2.17 1.25
C ARG A 79 15.12 -1.89 -0.24
N PRO A 80 13.86 -1.62 -0.66
CA PRO A 80 13.56 -1.31 -2.05
C PRO A 80 14.35 -0.10 -2.55
N VAL A 81 14.78 -0.17 -3.81
CA VAL A 81 15.38 0.95 -4.51
C VAL A 81 14.28 1.87 -5.01
N THR A 82 14.12 3.03 -4.37
CA THR A 82 13.09 4.01 -4.71
C THR A 82 13.50 5.41 -4.25
N ARG A 83 12.85 6.43 -4.80
CA ARG A 83 12.94 7.84 -4.38
C ARG A 83 11.99 8.16 -3.22
N LEU A 84 11.04 7.27 -2.92
CA LEU A 84 10.07 7.45 -1.83
C LEU A 84 10.76 7.35 -0.47
N ALA A 85 10.22 8.07 0.52
CA ALA A 85 10.61 7.89 1.91
C ALA A 85 10.26 6.45 2.34
N MET A 86 11.24 5.74 2.92
CA MET A 86 11.11 4.33 3.29
C MET A 86 11.42 4.13 4.77
N SER A 87 10.42 3.69 5.52
CA SER A 87 10.50 3.36 6.95
C SER A 87 10.46 1.85 7.18
N ARG A 88 11.24 1.35 8.14
CA ARG A 88 11.21 -0.07 8.51
C ARG A 88 10.01 -0.31 9.43
N ILE A 89 9.20 -1.31 9.13
CA ILE A 89 8.18 -1.80 10.07
C ILE A 89 8.90 -2.45 11.25
N GLN A 90 8.53 -2.07 12.46
CA GLN A 90 8.95 -2.64 13.73
C GLN A 90 7.82 -3.50 14.33
N LYS A 91 8.17 -4.39 15.27
CA LYS A 91 7.22 -5.30 15.92
C LYS A 91 6.11 -4.58 16.69
N ASP A 92 6.41 -3.39 17.17
CA ASP A 92 5.53 -2.53 17.95
C ASP A 92 4.83 -1.46 17.10
N ASP A 93 4.88 -1.55 15.76
CA ASP A 93 4.18 -0.61 14.89
C ASP A 93 2.72 -1.03 14.64
N GLY A 94 1.82 -0.06 14.77
CA GLY A 94 0.42 -0.17 14.38
C GLY A 94 -0.03 1.00 13.49
N TRP A 95 -1.24 0.88 12.93
CA TRP A 95 -1.93 1.94 12.19
C TRP A 95 -3.31 2.14 12.78
N CYS A 96 -3.60 3.35 13.25
CA CYS A 96 -4.88 3.66 13.87
C CYS A 96 -5.98 3.74 12.80
N ASP A 97 -6.96 2.84 12.89
CA ASP A 97 -8.10 2.75 11.98
C ASP A 97 -9.41 3.19 12.64
N GLN A 98 -9.33 3.81 13.83
CA GLN A 98 -10.47 4.32 14.58
C GLN A 98 -10.87 5.75 14.12
N PRO A 99 -12.05 5.96 13.48
CA PRO A 99 -12.40 7.25 12.88
C PRO A 99 -12.57 8.41 13.87
N ASP A 100 -12.99 8.13 15.10
CA ASP A 100 -13.20 9.12 16.17
C ASP A 100 -11.94 9.39 17.00
N HIS A 101 -10.79 8.78 16.66
CA HIS A 101 -9.55 8.96 17.40
C HIS A 101 -8.69 10.09 16.78
N GLY A 102 -8.05 10.92 17.60
CA GLY A 102 -7.17 12.02 17.13
C GLY A 102 -5.90 11.58 16.38
N GLN A 103 -5.66 10.27 16.28
CA GLN A 103 -4.56 9.66 15.52
C GLN A 103 -5.07 8.83 14.34
N TYR A 104 -6.34 8.99 13.93
CA TYR A 104 -6.92 8.31 12.79
C TYR A 104 -6.06 8.46 11.53
N ASN A 105 -5.89 7.37 10.77
CA ASN A 105 -5.04 7.29 9.58
C ASN A 105 -3.59 7.72 9.83
N ARG A 106 -3.03 7.34 10.99
CA ARG A 106 -1.62 7.55 11.33
C ARG A 106 -0.97 6.30 11.92
N GLN A 107 0.34 6.21 11.76
CA GLN A 107 1.16 5.23 12.45
C GLN A 107 1.14 5.52 13.96
N VAL A 108 1.04 4.46 14.76
CA VAL A 108 1.07 4.49 16.23
C VAL A 108 2.03 3.41 16.76
N LYS A 109 2.42 3.54 18.03
CA LYS A 109 3.21 2.53 18.74
C LYS A 109 2.33 1.67 19.65
N LEU A 110 2.66 0.38 19.75
CA LEU A 110 1.96 -0.61 20.56
C LEU A 110 2.64 -0.78 21.93
N PRO A 111 1.87 -0.99 23.03
CA PRO A 111 0.41 -1.09 23.07
C PRO A 111 -0.28 0.27 22.83
N PHE A 112 -1.36 0.24 22.05
CA PHE A 112 -2.18 1.41 21.72
C PHE A 112 -3.63 1.14 22.13
N ALA A 113 -4.26 2.09 22.84
CA ALA A 113 -5.58 1.91 23.41
C ALA A 113 -6.72 1.98 22.37
N GLY A 114 -6.58 2.82 21.35
CA GLY A 114 -7.56 2.92 20.26
C GLY A 114 -7.53 1.72 19.32
N ARG A 115 -8.56 1.58 18.46
CA ARG A 115 -8.58 0.55 17.43
C ARG A 115 -7.45 0.76 16.43
N HIS A 116 -6.75 -0.32 16.09
CA HIS A 116 -5.59 -0.27 15.21
C HIS A 116 -5.38 -1.60 14.49
N GLU A 117 -4.78 -1.51 13.31
CA GLU A 117 -4.16 -2.65 12.65
C GLU A 117 -2.70 -2.80 13.08
N ARG A 118 -2.22 -4.03 13.25
CA ARG A 118 -0.79 -4.30 13.48
C ARG A 118 -0.04 -4.30 12.16
N LEU A 119 1.02 -3.50 12.05
CA LEU A 119 1.85 -3.48 10.84
C LEU A 119 2.78 -4.69 10.76
N TRP A 120 3.23 -5.21 11.92
CA TRP A 120 4.01 -6.45 11.98
C TRP A 120 3.11 -7.69 11.88
N ARG A 121 2.70 -8.02 10.65
CA ARG A 121 1.85 -9.19 10.36
C ARG A 121 2.67 -10.47 10.20
N ASP A 122 2.10 -11.61 10.60
CA ASP A 122 2.72 -12.92 10.36
C ASP A 122 2.52 -13.40 8.91
N ASP A 123 1.42 -13.00 8.27
CA ASP A 123 1.27 -13.15 6.83
C ASP A 123 2.11 -12.12 6.06
N ARG A 124 2.24 -12.31 4.74
CA ARG A 124 3.07 -11.50 3.86
C ARG A 124 2.37 -10.27 3.27
N LEU A 125 1.18 -9.91 3.76
CA LEU A 125 0.43 -8.79 3.18
C LEU A 125 1.18 -7.46 3.32
N TYR A 126 1.90 -7.26 4.44
CA TYR A 126 2.65 -6.04 4.73
C TYR A 126 4.17 -6.21 4.61
N ASP A 127 4.64 -7.00 3.65
CA ASP A 127 6.07 -6.99 3.28
C ASP A 127 6.49 -5.60 2.76
N THR A 128 5.58 -4.90 2.10
CA THR A 128 5.69 -3.48 1.69
C THR A 128 4.32 -2.82 1.75
N VAL A 129 4.24 -1.61 2.29
CA VAL A 129 3.00 -0.82 2.39
C VAL A 129 3.25 0.57 1.82
N LEU A 130 2.37 1.05 0.94
CA LEU A 130 2.40 2.40 0.40
C LEU A 130 1.38 3.26 1.14
N ILE A 131 1.76 4.48 1.52
CA ILE A 131 0.86 5.44 2.16
C ILE A 131 0.34 6.38 1.07
N LEU A 132 -0.98 6.52 0.98
CA LEU A 132 -1.65 7.42 0.06
C LEU A 132 -2.21 8.64 0.81
N ASP A 133 -2.37 9.75 0.11
CA ASP A 133 -2.99 11.00 0.57
C ASP A 133 -4.53 10.98 0.51
N TYR A 134 -5.14 9.83 0.79
CA TYR A 134 -6.59 9.61 0.73
C TYR A 134 -7.30 9.87 2.06
#